data_AF-A0A067TQS0-F1
#
_entry.id   AF-A0A067TQS0-F1
#
_cell.length_a   1.000
_cell.length_b   1.000
_cell.length_c   1.000
_cell.angle_alpha   90.00
_cell.angle_beta   90.00
_cell.angle_gamma   90.00
#
_symmetry.space_group_name_H-M   'P 1'
#
loop_
_entity.id
_entity.type
_entity.pdbx_description
1 polymer ?
#
loop_
_entity_poly.entity_id
_entity_poly.type
_entity_poly.pdbx_seq_one_letter_code
_entity_poly.pdbx_strand_id
1 'polypeptide(L)'
;MLFATIPTAITYRRLLIFRILAVCSFTAHVCYQAYLLSLRGPASWTPYSSNDTLVVTFLSASVLLNIFWLRHLFFTWDVAGDTMPLTFGWREELTDERTCPQPVSSNDGRIFGANLCSTQVRCLPFNIAGNIFFAGSSYAWLQEYYLISQILLACNLSAYLYAVFMLLHVEQDDAITPDNFISHLVMKTGVGLAILYMWKNWSWLDQGTTPALAPLANTGVIFVLMTVGSGPDPTVGICLLYDLAALLSEETSSELWCHTFLWIMLSISICLLIDLWLSMNDDFSWLKGFDGSVALSRGRLGQIALERDVEKNLAAYTPWNTPQPNLFSMANEPS
;
A
#
# COMPACT_ATOMS: atom_id res chain seq x y z
N MET A 1 3.26 -3.56 -27.28
CA MET A 1 3.40 -3.85 -25.84
C MET A 1 2.89 -5.25 -25.59
N LEU A 2 3.79 -6.21 -25.32
CA LEU A 2 3.41 -7.54 -24.87
C LEU A 2 2.95 -7.41 -23.41
N PHE A 3 1.65 -7.33 -23.17
CA PHE A 3 1.12 -7.59 -21.85
C PHE A 3 1.31 -9.08 -21.58
N ALA A 4 2.45 -9.43 -20.97
CA ALA A 4 2.66 -10.77 -20.46
C ALA A 4 1.50 -11.09 -19.53
N THR A 5 0.70 -12.10 -19.88
CA THR A 5 -0.42 -12.57 -19.07
C THR A 5 0.08 -12.84 -17.67
N ILE A 6 -0.39 -12.06 -16.70
CA ILE A 6 0.03 -12.19 -15.31
C ILE A 6 -0.37 -13.59 -14.85
N PRO A 7 0.57 -14.40 -14.35
CA PRO A 7 0.24 -15.76 -13.94
C PRO A 7 -0.80 -15.71 -12.81
N THR A 8 -1.87 -16.49 -12.97
CA THR A 8 -2.97 -16.60 -12.00
C THR A 8 -2.58 -17.37 -10.73
N ALA A 9 -1.42 -18.04 -10.76
CA ALA A 9 -0.84 -18.73 -9.62
C ALA A 9 0.65 -18.38 -9.50
N ILE A 10 1.09 -18.11 -8.27
CA ILE A 10 2.51 -17.95 -7.93
C ILE A 10 2.98 -19.17 -7.14
N THR A 11 4.11 -19.75 -7.55
CA THR A 11 4.70 -20.86 -6.80
C THR A 11 5.30 -20.37 -5.49
N TYR A 12 5.23 -21.18 -4.44
CA TYR A 12 5.77 -20.86 -3.12
C TYR A 12 7.22 -20.34 -3.18
N ARG A 13 8.09 -21.05 -3.92
CA ARG A 13 9.50 -20.68 -4.08
C ARG A 13 9.68 -19.29 -4.70
N ARG A 14 8.89 -18.94 -5.72
CA ARG A 14 8.97 -17.61 -6.35
C ARG A 14 8.53 -16.52 -5.39
N LEU A 15 7.41 -16.72 -4.71
CA LEU A 15 6.91 -15.75 -3.73
C LEU A 15 7.91 -15.54 -2.59
N LEU A 16 8.52 -16.61 -2.07
CA LEU A 16 9.54 -16.51 -1.03
C LEU A 16 10.74 -15.67 -1.49
N ILE A 17 11.21 -15.87 -2.73
CA ILE A 17 12.30 -15.06 -3.30
C ILE A 17 11.90 -13.59 -3.36
N PHE A 18 10.70 -13.26 -3.87
CA PHE A 18 10.23 -11.87 -3.93
C PHE A 18 10.08 -11.24 -2.55
N ARG A 19 9.60 -12.01 -1.56
CA ARG A 19 9.51 -11.57 -0.15
C ARG A 19 10.87 -11.21 0.43
N ILE A 20 11.88 -12.07 0.24
CA ILE A 20 13.25 -11.81 0.70
C ILE A 20 13.81 -10.57 -0.01
N LEU A 21 13.66 -10.48 -1.33
CA LEU A 21 14.11 -9.32 -2.10
C LEU A 21 13.43 -8.02 -1.65
N ALA A 22 12.13 -8.07 -1.33
CA ALA A 22 11.39 -6.92 -0.82
C ALA A 22 11.92 -6.44 0.53
N VAL A 23 12.18 -7.36 1.47
CA VAL A 23 12.75 -7.00 2.78
C VAL A 23 14.18 -6.48 2.64
N CYS A 24 15.04 -7.14 1.85
CA CYS A 24 16.41 -6.71 1.63
C CYS A 24 16.50 -5.34 0.97
N SER A 25 15.73 -5.11 -0.11
CA SER A 25 15.70 -3.81 -0.80
C SER A 25 15.12 -2.70 0.09
N PHE A 26 14.05 -2.98 0.82
CA PHE A 26 13.47 -2.04 1.78
C PHE A 26 14.47 -1.68 2.88
N THR A 27 15.16 -2.66 3.46
CA THR A 27 16.17 -2.43 4.51
C THR A 27 17.31 -1.57 3.98
N ALA A 28 17.83 -1.88 2.78
CA ALA A 28 18.86 -1.08 2.14
C ALA A 28 18.40 0.37 1.95
N HIS A 29 17.21 0.58 1.40
CA HIS A 29 16.60 1.89 1.23
C HIS A 29 16.53 2.68 2.55
N VAL A 30 15.98 2.09 3.61
CA VAL A 30 15.84 2.74 4.92
C VAL A 30 17.21 3.08 5.52
N CYS A 31 18.18 2.15 5.45
CA CYS A 31 19.53 2.39 5.97
C CYS A 31 20.23 3.53 5.24
N TYR A 32 20.18 3.56 3.90
CA TYR A 32 20.80 4.63 3.11
C TYR A 32 20.12 5.98 3.36
N GLN A 33 18.81 6.02 3.51
CA GLN A 33 18.08 7.25 3.79
C GLN A 33 18.30 7.76 5.21
N ALA A 34 18.30 6.88 6.19
CA ALA A 34 18.65 7.24 7.57
C ALA A 34 20.08 7.77 7.66
N TYR A 35 21.02 7.14 6.95
CA TYR A 35 22.40 7.62 6.86
C TYR A 35 22.47 8.98 6.19
N LEU A 36 21.81 9.17 5.05
CA LEU A 36 21.78 10.44 4.33
C LEU A 36 21.21 11.58 5.19
N LEU A 37 20.11 11.35 5.90
CA LEU A 37 19.49 12.33 6.79
C LEU A 37 20.32 12.58 8.07
N SER A 38 21.19 11.66 8.46
CA SER A 38 22.12 11.86 9.58
C SER A 38 23.30 12.75 9.23
N LEU A 39 23.63 12.86 7.94
CA LEU A 39 24.65 13.77 7.46
C LEU A 39 24.06 15.18 7.39
N ARG A 40 24.74 16.15 8.01
CA ARG A 40 24.41 17.56 7.77
C ARG A 40 24.71 17.87 6.31
N GLY A 41 23.68 18.28 5.58
CA GLY A 41 23.85 18.73 4.21
C GLY A 41 24.85 19.90 4.13
N PRO A 42 25.62 20.00 3.05
CA PRO A 42 26.43 21.18 2.78
C PRO A 42 25.55 22.45 2.84
N ALA A 43 25.99 23.45 3.61
CA ALA A 43 25.30 24.73 3.78
C ALA A 43 25.44 25.65 2.57
N SER A 44 25.26 25.12 1.36
CA SER A 44 25.26 25.97 0.16
C SER A 44 23.92 26.65 0.02
N TRP A 45 23.95 27.83 -0.61
CA TRP A 45 22.75 28.53 -1.02
C TRP A 45 21.98 27.68 -2.05
N THR A 46 20.71 27.39 -1.76
CA THR A 46 19.76 26.77 -2.69
C THR A 46 18.54 27.69 -2.86
N PRO A 47 17.93 27.75 -4.06
CA PRO A 47 16.78 28.62 -4.32
C PRO A 47 15.57 28.27 -3.44
N TYR A 48 15.46 27.00 -3.07
CA TYR A 48 14.52 26.44 -2.12
C TYR A 48 15.14 25.21 -1.44
N SER A 49 14.73 24.94 -0.21
CA SER A 49 15.15 23.77 0.55
C SER A 49 13.93 23.14 1.21
N SER A 50 13.97 21.82 1.38
CA SER A 50 12.90 21.08 2.04
C SER A 50 13.16 21.07 3.55
N ASN A 51 12.16 21.45 4.35
CA ASN A 51 12.27 21.35 5.80
C ASN A 51 12.56 19.90 6.24
N ASP A 52 13.75 19.68 6.78
CA ASP A 52 14.23 18.33 7.14
C ASP A 52 13.34 17.62 8.15
N THR A 53 12.65 18.37 9.04
CA THR A 53 11.71 17.76 10.01
C THR A 53 10.53 17.15 9.28
N LEU A 54 9.94 17.86 8.32
CA LEU A 54 8.81 17.37 7.53
C LEU A 54 9.23 16.19 6.64
N VAL A 55 10.45 16.22 6.07
CA VAL A 55 11.01 15.09 5.31
C VAL A 55 11.14 13.85 6.20
N VAL A 56 11.73 13.99 7.39
CA VAL A 56 11.90 12.88 8.35
C VAL A 56 10.54 12.33 8.81
N THR A 57 9.58 13.19 9.09
CA THR A 57 8.21 12.77 9.47
C THR A 57 7.56 11.97 8.36
N PHE A 58 7.63 12.44 7.10
CA PHE A 58 7.01 11.73 5.99
C PHE A 58 7.71 10.39 5.69
N LEU A 59 9.04 10.37 5.72
CA LEU A 59 9.81 9.13 5.59
C LEU A 59 9.45 8.14 6.70
N SER A 60 9.34 8.59 7.95
CA SER A 60 8.98 7.72 9.08
C SER A 60 7.59 7.12 8.92
N ALA A 61 6.60 7.92 8.51
CA ALA A 61 5.25 7.44 8.23
C ALA A 61 5.24 6.39 7.11
N SER A 62 5.97 6.65 6.02
CA SER A 62 6.11 5.71 4.90
C SER A 62 6.83 4.41 5.30
N VAL A 63 7.87 4.49 6.14
CA VAL A 63 8.57 3.32 6.69
C VAL A 63 7.64 2.46 7.53
N LEU A 64 6.86 3.06 8.43
CA LEU A 64 5.87 2.34 9.24
C LEU A 64 4.82 1.66 8.38
N LEU A 65 4.34 2.35 7.35
CA LEU A 65 3.36 1.82 6.40
C LEU A 65 3.94 0.63 5.61
N ASN A 66 5.17 0.74 5.13
CA ASN A 66 5.87 -0.35 4.44
C ASN A 66 6.12 -1.55 5.36
N ILE A 67 6.51 -1.33 6.62
CA ILE A 67 6.67 -2.40 7.60
C ILE A 67 5.34 -3.11 7.82
N PHE A 68 4.25 -2.37 7.98
CA PHE A 68 2.92 -2.95 8.15
C PHE A 68 2.49 -3.77 6.92
N TRP A 69 2.72 -3.23 5.73
CA TRP A 69 2.41 -3.88 4.46
C TRP A 69 3.24 -5.16 4.24
N LEU A 70 4.56 -5.11 4.46
CA LEU A 70 5.44 -6.26 4.39
C LEU A 70 5.09 -7.30 5.45
N ARG A 71 4.76 -6.88 6.68
CA ARG A 71 4.29 -7.78 7.73
C ARG A 71 3.06 -8.54 7.27
N HIS A 72 2.07 -7.85 6.70
CA HIS A 72 0.90 -8.49 6.12
C HIS A 72 1.31 -9.52 5.07
N LEU A 73 2.18 -9.14 4.12
CA LEU A 73 2.67 -10.04 3.07
C LEU A 73 3.28 -11.34 3.59
N PHE A 74 4.00 -11.30 4.73
CA PHE A 74 4.68 -12.47 5.29
C PHE A 74 3.78 -13.34 6.19
N PHE A 75 2.96 -12.71 7.05
CA PHE A 75 2.24 -13.44 8.09
C PHE A 75 0.85 -13.92 7.66
N THR A 76 0.26 -13.40 6.59
CA THR A 76 -1.04 -13.90 6.08
C THR A 76 -0.91 -15.11 5.16
N TRP A 77 0.20 -15.85 5.21
CA TRP A 77 0.36 -17.06 4.41
C TRP A 77 0.21 -18.29 5.29
N ASP A 78 -0.88 -19.04 5.10
CA ASP A 78 -1.05 -20.35 5.70
C ASP A 78 -0.42 -21.42 4.79
N VAL A 79 0.44 -22.27 5.35
CA VAL A 79 1.42 -23.13 4.63
C VAL A 79 0.78 -24.44 4.15
N ALA A 80 -0.52 -24.46 3.85
CA ALA A 80 -1.23 -25.71 3.59
C ALA A 80 -1.05 -26.27 2.16
N GLY A 81 -0.42 -25.55 1.21
CA GLY A 81 -0.24 -26.05 -0.17
C GLY A 81 0.91 -25.43 -0.98
N ASP A 82 1.37 -26.15 -2.01
CA ASP A 82 2.49 -25.77 -2.90
C ASP A 82 2.17 -24.61 -3.87
N THR A 83 0.89 -24.41 -4.16
CA THR A 83 0.38 -23.35 -5.02
C THR A 83 -0.80 -22.67 -4.36
N MET A 84 -0.82 -21.34 -4.39
CA MET A 84 -1.93 -20.56 -3.86
C MET A 84 -2.73 -19.92 -4.99
N PRO A 85 -4.06 -20.09 -5.01
CA PRO A 85 -4.90 -19.31 -5.89
C PRO A 85 -4.85 -17.84 -5.45
N LEU A 86 -4.56 -16.94 -6.40
CA LEU A 86 -4.72 -15.51 -6.15
C LEU A 86 -6.22 -15.20 -6.14
N THR A 87 -6.72 -14.59 -5.06
CA THR A 87 -8.08 -14.06 -5.06
C THR A 87 -8.11 -12.76 -5.84
N PHE A 88 -8.80 -12.78 -6.98
CA PHE A 88 -9.19 -11.57 -7.70
C PHE A 88 -10.46 -11.03 -7.04
N GLY A 89 -10.50 -9.70 -6.85
CA GLY A 89 -11.56 -9.02 -6.12
C GLY A 89 -12.92 -9.32 -6.73
N TRP A 90 -13.92 -9.49 -5.86
CA TRP A 90 -15.32 -9.74 -6.22
C TRP A 90 -15.53 -10.98 -7.09
N ARG A 91 -15.46 -12.18 -6.48
CA ARG A 91 -16.41 -13.21 -6.91
C ARG A 91 -17.78 -12.68 -6.49
N GLU A 92 -18.45 -11.97 -7.39
CA GLU A 92 -19.91 -11.93 -7.40
C GLU A 92 -20.33 -13.40 -7.34
N GLU A 93 -20.64 -13.86 -6.13
CA GLU A 93 -21.65 -14.88 -5.94
C GLU A 93 -22.90 -14.26 -6.55
N LEU A 94 -22.99 -14.37 -7.88
CA LEU A 94 -24.22 -14.37 -8.62
C LEU A 94 -25.12 -15.28 -7.81
N THR A 95 -25.97 -14.61 -7.06
CA THR A 95 -27.03 -15.14 -6.24
C THR A 95 -28.02 -15.67 -7.25
N ASP A 96 -27.65 -16.77 -7.91
CA ASP A 96 -28.58 -17.56 -8.69
C ASP A 96 -29.40 -18.30 -7.63
N GLU A 97 -30.44 -17.58 -7.19
CA GLU A 97 -31.33 -17.81 -6.05
C GLU A 97 -32.15 -19.12 -6.17
N ARG A 98 -31.68 -20.11 -6.95
CA ARG A 98 -32.45 -21.30 -7.33
C ARG A 98 -31.78 -22.64 -7.14
N THR A 99 -30.54 -22.72 -6.65
CA THR A 99 -29.94 -24.02 -6.35
C THR A 99 -29.77 -24.16 -4.85
N CYS A 100 -30.63 -24.96 -4.21
CA CYS A 100 -30.57 -25.28 -2.79
C CYS A 100 -29.13 -25.64 -2.41
N PRO A 101 -28.50 -24.93 -1.45
CA PRO A 101 -27.15 -25.24 -1.03
C PRO A 101 -27.16 -26.61 -0.36
N GLN A 102 -26.46 -27.58 -0.94
CA GLN A 102 -26.04 -28.72 -0.14
C GLN A 102 -25.08 -28.20 0.93
N PRO A 103 -25.29 -28.51 2.21
CA PRO A 103 -24.34 -28.19 3.26
C PRO A 103 -23.08 -29.01 3.00
N VAL A 104 -22.11 -28.43 2.31
CA VAL A 104 -20.75 -28.94 2.30
C VAL A 104 -20.27 -28.78 3.74
N SER A 105 -20.34 -29.87 4.49
CA SER A 105 -19.81 -30.02 5.84
C SER A 105 -18.29 -29.86 5.82
N SER A 106 -17.81 -28.62 5.66
CA SER A 106 -16.42 -28.25 5.89
C SER A 106 -16.20 -28.07 7.38
N ASN A 107 -16.16 -29.19 8.11
CA ASN A 107 -15.86 -29.22 9.55
C ASN A 107 -14.36 -29.01 9.84
N ASP A 108 -13.58 -28.58 8.83
CA ASP A 108 -12.17 -28.21 8.99
C ASP A 108 -12.07 -26.73 9.38
N GLY A 109 -12.38 -26.45 10.64
CA GLY A 109 -12.35 -25.13 11.28
C GLY A 109 -10.95 -24.49 11.38
N ARG A 110 -10.00 -24.88 10.53
CA ARG A 110 -8.63 -24.38 10.48
C ARG A 110 -8.20 -23.82 9.13
N ILE A 111 -9.04 -23.87 8.10
CA ILE A 111 -8.76 -23.14 6.86
C ILE A 111 -9.09 -21.66 7.11
N PHE A 112 -8.22 -20.98 7.86
CA PHE A 112 -8.19 -19.53 7.82
C PHE A 112 -7.83 -19.16 6.38
N GLY A 113 -8.84 -18.75 5.61
CA GLY A 113 -8.70 -18.29 4.23
C GLY A 113 -7.93 -16.99 4.15
N ALA A 114 -6.65 -17.04 4.54
CA ALA A 114 -5.71 -15.95 4.40
C ALA A 114 -5.30 -15.90 2.93
N ASN A 115 -6.22 -15.45 2.09
CA ASN A 115 -5.96 -15.30 0.67
C ASN A 115 -5.06 -14.07 0.49
N LEU A 116 -3.88 -14.25 -0.12
CA LEU A 116 -3.05 -13.09 -0.44
C LEU A 116 -3.81 -12.22 -1.43
N CYS A 117 -3.93 -10.94 -1.09
CA CYS A 117 -4.45 -9.93 -1.99
C CYS A 117 -3.64 -9.96 -3.30
N SER A 118 -4.31 -10.26 -4.42
CA SER A 118 -3.68 -10.30 -5.74
C SER A 118 -2.97 -8.99 -6.07
N THR A 119 -3.58 -7.86 -5.70
CA THR A 119 -3.00 -6.50 -5.84
C THR A 119 -1.65 -6.38 -5.12
N GLN A 120 -1.51 -6.97 -3.93
CA GLN A 120 -0.26 -6.92 -3.16
C GLN A 120 0.88 -7.65 -3.90
N VAL A 121 0.60 -8.84 -4.45
CA VAL A 121 1.57 -9.63 -5.21
C VAL A 121 1.94 -8.93 -6.53
N ARG A 122 0.96 -8.27 -7.18
CA ARG A 122 1.18 -7.47 -8.41
C ARG A 122 2.06 -6.25 -8.18
N CYS A 123 1.91 -5.56 -7.05
CA CYS A 123 2.70 -4.37 -6.71
C CYS A 123 4.12 -4.69 -6.22
N LEU A 124 4.35 -5.89 -5.70
CA LEU A 124 5.62 -6.32 -5.11
C LEU A 124 6.88 -6.07 -5.98
N PRO A 125 6.94 -6.44 -7.28
CA PRO A 125 8.10 -6.18 -8.11
C PRO A 125 8.40 -4.67 -8.28
N PHE A 126 7.36 -3.84 -8.34
CA PHE A 126 7.51 -2.39 -8.46
C PHE A 126 7.99 -1.77 -7.15
N ASN A 127 7.53 -2.28 -6.01
CA ASN A 127 8.06 -1.89 -4.70
C ASN A 127 9.56 -2.24 -4.58
N ILE A 128 9.96 -3.45 -5.00
CA ILE A 128 11.37 -3.87 -4.99
C ILE A 128 12.21 -2.97 -5.90
N ALA A 129 11.77 -2.76 -7.15
CA ALA A 129 12.47 -1.90 -8.09
C ALA A 129 12.57 -0.45 -7.58
N GLY A 130 11.46 0.08 -7.04
CA GLY A 130 11.41 1.38 -6.39
C GLY A 130 12.46 1.48 -5.29
N ASN A 131 12.46 0.57 -4.32
CA ASN A 131 13.43 0.58 -3.22
C ASN A 131 14.89 0.50 -3.69
N ILE A 132 15.17 -0.31 -4.71
CA ILE A 132 16.53 -0.40 -5.31
C ILE A 132 16.94 0.93 -5.94
N PHE A 133 16.06 1.54 -6.75
CA PHE A 133 16.35 2.83 -7.39
C PHE A 133 16.51 3.96 -6.36
N PHE A 134 15.71 3.95 -5.30
CA PHE A 134 15.79 4.95 -4.24
C PHE A 134 17.06 4.78 -3.38
N ALA A 135 17.44 3.55 -3.06
CA ALA A 135 18.71 3.28 -2.39
C ALA A 135 19.91 3.68 -3.27
N GLY A 136 19.83 3.36 -4.58
CA GLY A 136 20.83 3.76 -5.56
C GLY A 136 20.95 5.27 -5.70
N SER A 137 19.83 6.00 -5.68
CA SER A 137 19.87 7.47 -5.74
C SER A 137 20.48 8.08 -4.49
N SER A 138 20.19 7.54 -3.30
CA SER A 138 20.88 7.93 -2.05
C SER A 138 22.38 7.67 -2.14
N TYR A 139 22.79 6.50 -2.64
CA TYR A 139 24.20 6.17 -2.79
C TYR A 139 24.90 7.11 -3.78
N ALA A 140 24.29 7.36 -4.94
CA ALA A 140 24.83 8.30 -5.93
C ALA A 140 24.94 9.72 -5.37
N TRP A 141 23.97 10.16 -4.57
CA TRP A 141 24.01 11.44 -3.87
C TRP A 141 25.20 11.53 -2.90
N LEU A 142 25.44 10.48 -2.10
CA LEU A 142 26.59 10.43 -1.18
C LEU A 142 27.95 10.50 -1.88
N GLN A 143 28.01 10.09 -3.15
CA GLN A 143 29.19 10.18 -4.00
C GLN A 143 29.22 11.48 -4.84
N GLU A 144 28.33 12.44 -4.54
CA GLU A 144 28.19 13.71 -5.25
C GLU A 144 27.83 13.56 -6.75
N TYR A 145 27.32 12.40 -7.16
CA TYR A 145 26.83 12.16 -8.52
C TYR A 145 25.34 12.56 -8.66
N TYR A 146 25.06 13.85 -8.49
CA TYR A 146 23.68 14.39 -8.43
C TYR A 146 22.82 14.09 -9.67
N LEU A 147 23.41 14.12 -10.88
CA LEU A 147 22.70 13.79 -12.11
C LEU A 147 22.28 12.32 -12.16
N ILE A 148 23.16 11.41 -11.74
CA ILE A 148 22.85 9.97 -11.67
C ILE A 148 21.76 9.75 -10.62
N SER A 149 21.85 10.42 -9.47
CA SER A 149 20.82 10.40 -8.43
C SER A 149 19.46 10.84 -8.98
N GLN A 150 19.43 11.88 -9.82
CA GLN A 150 18.21 12.39 -10.44
C GLN A 150 17.58 11.39 -11.41
N ILE A 151 18.40 10.75 -12.26
CA ILE A 151 17.92 9.72 -13.19
C ILE A 151 17.35 8.53 -12.40
N LEU A 152 18.00 8.11 -11.32
CA LEU A 152 17.52 7.02 -10.48
C LEU A 152 16.21 7.38 -9.76
N LEU A 153 16.04 8.62 -9.29
CA LEU A 153 14.77 9.11 -8.73
C LEU A 153 13.66 9.14 -9.79
N ALA A 154 13.97 9.54 -11.02
CA ALA A 154 13.00 9.49 -12.13
C ALA A 154 12.57 8.05 -12.47
N CYS A 155 13.51 7.09 -12.47
CA CYS A 155 13.21 5.67 -12.62
C CYS A 155 12.35 5.13 -11.46
N ASN A 156 12.66 5.54 -10.23
CA ASN A 156 11.87 5.21 -9.04
C ASN A 156 10.43 5.74 -9.16
N LEU A 157 10.28 7.03 -9.49
CA LEU A 157 8.97 7.65 -9.71
C LEU A 157 8.20 6.93 -10.81
N SER A 158 8.86 6.61 -11.92
CA SER A 158 8.24 5.86 -13.04
C SER A 158 7.74 4.48 -12.61
N ALA A 159 8.49 3.76 -11.77
CA ALA A 159 8.06 2.45 -11.25
C ALA A 159 6.81 2.57 -10.36
N TYR A 160 6.75 3.57 -9.48
CA TYR A 160 5.58 3.80 -8.63
C TYR A 160 4.37 4.34 -9.40
N LEU A 161 4.58 5.28 -10.33
CA LEU A 161 3.50 5.77 -11.21
C LEU A 161 2.96 4.65 -12.09
N TYR A 162 3.81 3.75 -12.59
CA TYR A 162 3.34 2.57 -13.29
C TYR A 162 2.49 1.67 -12.40
N ALA A 163 2.90 1.43 -11.15
CA ALA A 163 2.09 0.65 -10.21
C ALA A 163 0.73 1.33 -9.95
N VAL A 164 0.72 2.64 -9.70
CA VAL A 164 -0.50 3.43 -9.43
C VAL A 164 -1.43 3.51 -10.65
N PHE A 165 -0.91 3.78 -11.84
CA PHE A 165 -1.73 3.99 -13.04
C PHE A 165 -2.03 2.75 -13.85
N MET A 166 -1.19 1.71 -13.81
CA MET A 166 -1.40 0.52 -14.65
C MET A 166 -1.93 -0.68 -13.87
N LEU A 167 -1.59 -0.79 -12.58
CA LEU A 167 -2.05 -1.92 -11.77
C LEU A 167 -3.23 -1.56 -10.87
N LEU A 168 -3.24 -0.31 -10.38
CA LEU A 168 -4.22 0.14 -9.39
C LEU A 168 -5.35 0.97 -10.00
N HIS A 169 -5.28 1.31 -11.30
CA HIS A 169 -6.25 2.18 -11.98
C HIS A 169 -7.27 1.44 -12.86
N VAL A 170 -7.30 0.10 -12.84
CA VAL A 170 -8.05 -0.65 -13.85
C VAL A 170 -9.42 -1.06 -13.32
N GLU A 171 -10.43 -0.55 -14.03
CA GLU A 171 -11.80 -1.02 -14.18
C GLU A 171 -12.05 -2.43 -13.61
N GLN A 172 -12.89 -2.46 -12.56
CA GLN A 172 -13.64 -3.60 -12.01
C GLN A 172 -12.96 -4.56 -11.02
N ASP A 173 -11.77 -5.13 -11.27
CA ASP A 173 -11.24 -6.21 -10.39
C ASP A 173 -10.34 -5.74 -9.23
N ASP A 174 -9.72 -4.57 -9.35
CA ASP A 174 -8.75 -4.01 -8.37
C ASP A 174 -9.25 -2.71 -7.73
N ALA A 175 -10.58 -2.49 -7.71
CA ALA A 175 -11.18 -1.37 -6.98
C ALA A 175 -10.66 -1.34 -5.53
N ILE A 176 -10.53 -0.15 -4.95
CA ILE A 176 -10.03 0.01 -3.59
C ILE A 176 -10.97 -0.74 -2.63
N THR A 177 -10.50 -1.86 -2.13
CA THR A 177 -11.13 -2.69 -1.11
C THR A 177 -10.37 -2.51 0.21
N PRO A 178 -11.00 -2.79 1.36
CA PRO A 178 -10.30 -2.76 2.66
C PRO A 178 -9.04 -3.63 2.67
N ASP A 179 -9.05 -4.73 1.92
CA ASP A 179 -7.94 -5.68 1.87
C ASP A 179 -6.75 -5.18 1.02
N ASN A 180 -7.01 -4.37 -0.02
CA ASN A 180 -5.96 -3.82 -0.88
C ASN A 180 -5.58 -2.37 -0.53
N PHE A 181 -6.35 -1.68 0.31
CA PHE A 181 -6.17 -0.27 0.65
C PHE A 181 -4.74 0.07 1.09
N ILE A 182 -4.14 -0.78 1.93
CA ILE A 182 -2.77 -0.58 2.40
C ILE A 182 -1.78 -0.61 1.22
N SER A 183 -2.00 -1.47 0.22
CA SER A 183 -1.15 -1.52 -0.99
C SER A 183 -1.25 -0.24 -1.79
N HIS A 184 -2.47 0.31 -1.97
CA HIS A 184 -2.65 1.62 -2.60
C HIS A 184 -1.91 2.71 -1.83
N LEU A 185 -2.06 2.74 -0.50
CA LEU A 185 -1.43 3.74 0.36
C LEU A 185 0.10 3.67 0.28
N VAL A 186 0.70 2.47 0.30
CA VAL A 186 2.17 2.31 0.16
C VAL A 186 2.64 2.81 -1.21
N MET A 187 1.99 2.42 -2.30
CA MET A 187 2.42 2.85 -3.63
C MET A 187 2.27 4.37 -3.80
N LYS A 188 1.16 4.95 -3.32
CA LYS A 188 0.89 6.40 -3.43
C LYS A 188 1.81 7.25 -2.54
N THR A 189 2.08 6.81 -1.31
CA THR A 189 3.09 7.47 -0.46
C THR A 189 4.50 7.33 -1.04
N GLY A 190 4.79 6.21 -1.73
CA GLY A 190 6.02 6.02 -2.51
C GLY A 190 6.17 7.04 -3.63
N VAL A 191 5.08 7.34 -4.37
CA VAL A 191 5.04 8.43 -5.38
C VAL A 191 5.36 9.78 -4.73
N GLY A 192 4.72 10.13 -3.62
CA GLY A 192 4.98 11.38 -2.89
C GLY A 192 6.44 11.50 -2.48
N LEU A 193 6.99 10.48 -1.82
CA LEU A 193 8.42 10.49 -1.44
C LEU A 193 9.35 10.63 -2.65
N ALA A 194 9.07 9.94 -3.76
CA ALA A 194 9.86 10.06 -4.98
C ALA A 194 9.88 11.51 -5.50
N ILE A 195 8.73 12.17 -5.48
CA ILE A 195 8.58 13.57 -5.90
C ILE A 195 9.32 14.49 -4.95
N LEU A 196 9.10 14.39 -3.64
CA LEU A 196 9.80 15.20 -2.64
C LEU A 196 11.32 15.14 -2.82
N TYR A 197 11.88 13.95 -2.98
CA TYR A 197 13.32 13.78 -3.17
C TYR A 197 13.80 14.22 -4.55
N MET A 198 12.98 14.05 -5.60
CA MET A 198 13.29 14.55 -6.94
C MET A 198 13.39 16.07 -6.95
N TRP A 199 12.50 16.77 -6.25
CA TRP A 199 12.57 18.24 -6.10
C TRP A 199 13.69 18.68 -5.15
N LYS A 200 13.95 17.94 -4.06
CA LYS A 200 15.12 18.20 -3.19
C LYS A 200 16.43 18.09 -3.97
N ASN A 201 16.57 17.10 -4.85
CA ASN A 201 17.75 16.97 -5.69
C ASN A 201 17.80 18.02 -6.80
N TRP A 202 16.66 18.38 -7.38
CA TRP A 202 16.58 19.45 -8.37
C TRP A 202 17.02 20.80 -7.79
N SER A 203 16.70 21.11 -6.54
CA SER A 203 17.11 22.37 -5.90
C SER A 203 18.62 22.50 -5.79
N TRP A 204 19.32 21.37 -5.69
CA TRP A 204 20.79 21.32 -5.71
C TRP A 204 21.38 21.52 -7.10
N LEU A 205 20.73 20.96 -8.13
CA LEU A 205 21.15 21.13 -9.53
C LEU A 205 20.90 22.55 -10.05
N ASP A 206 19.92 23.26 -9.49
CA ASP A 206 19.52 24.62 -9.92
C ASP A 206 20.35 25.75 -9.25
N GLN A 207 21.45 25.41 -8.59
CA GLN A 207 22.32 26.40 -7.95
C GLN A 207 22.84 27.43 -8.96
N GLY A 208 22.57 28.71 -8.69
CA GLY A 208 23.09 29.83 -9.46
C GLY A 208 22.30 30.22 -10.71
N THR A 209 21.19 29.54 -11.01
CA THR A 209 20.31 29.93 -12.12
C THR A 209 19.11 30.69 -11.59
N THR A 210 18.85 31.89 -12.12
CA THR A 210 17.59 32.59 -11.83
C THR A 210 16.42 31.79 -12.41
N PRO A 211 15.38 31.48 -11.63
CA PRO A 211 14.29 30.61 -12.09
C PRO A 211 13.60 31.23 -13.30
N ALA A 212 13.68 30.57 -14.45
CA ALA A 212 12.93 30.95 -15.63
C ALA A 212 11.44 30.60 -15.44
N LEU A 213 10.55 31.35 -16.11
CA LEU A 213 9.11 31.12 -16.02
C LEU A 213 8.70 29.71 -16.48
N ALA A 214 9.41 29.14 -17.46
CA ALA A 214 9.11 27.83 -18.01
C ALA A 214 9.27 26.67 -16.98
N PRO A 215 10.39 26.52 -16.26
CA PRO A 215 10.52 25.57 -15.16
C PRO A 215 9.44 25.66 -14.07
N LEU A 216 9.05 26.89 -13.70
CA LEU A 216 8.02 27.14 -12.68
C LEU A 216 6.65 26.66 -13.16
N ALA A 217 6.28 27.02 -14.40
CA ALA A 217 5.04 26.60 -15.03
C ALA A 217 5.00 25.07 -15.20
N ASN A 218 6.10 24.47 -15.67
CA ASN A 218 6.21 23.02 -15.81
C ASN A 218 6.04 22.29 -14.47
N THR A 219 6.64 22.82 -13.39
CA THR A 219 6.46 22.27 -12.05
C THR A 219 4.98 22.29 -11.66
N GLY A 220 4.30 23.42 -11.82
CA GLY A 220 2.86 23.52 -11.50
C GLY A 220 2.00 22.56 -12.31
N VAL A 221 2.26 22.46 -13.62
CA VAL A 221 1.54 21.53 -14.50
C VAL A 221 1.76 20.07 -14.07
N ILE A 222 2.99 19.68 -13.75
CA ILE A 222 3.30 18.31 -13.31
C ILE A 222 2.55 17.95 -12.01
N PHE A 223 2.56 18.84 -11.01
CA PHE A 223 1.87 18.63 -9.74
C PHE A 223 0.34 18.53 -9.90
N VAL A 224 -0.26 19.42 -10.70
CA VAL A 224 -1.70 19.40 -10.98
C VAL A 224 -2.08 18.15 -11.78
N LEU A 225 -1.33 17.80 -12.82
CA LEU A 225 -1.59 16.61 -13.63
C LEU A 225 -1.44 15.32 -12.81
N MET A 226 -0.48 15.23 -11.89
CA MET A 226 -0.36 14.07 -11.01
C MET A 226 -1.50 13.98 -10.01
N THR A 227 -1.99 15.12 -9.50
CA THR A 227 -3.17 15.17 -8.62
C THR A 227 -4.39 14.64 -9.36
N VAL A 228 -4.75 15.26 -10.49
CA VAL A 228 -5.93 14.90 -11.29
C VAL A 228 -5.82 13.49 -11.87
N GLY A 229 -4.62 13.11 -12.32
CA GLY A 229 -4.38 11.80 -12.91
C GLY A 229 -4.54 10.66 -11.91
N SER A 230 -4.25 10.88 -10.63
CA SER A 230 -4.23 9.84 -9.57
C SER A 230 -5.58 9.16 -9.27
N GLY A 231 -6.64 9.62 -9.93
CA GLY A 231 -8.00 9.10 -9.83
C GLY A 231 -8.76 9.71 -8.64
N PRO A 232 -9.92 9.14 -8.29
CA PRO A 232 -10.81 9.70 -7.27
C PRO A 232 -10.26 9.63 -5.84
N ASP A 233 -9.19 8.87 -5.61
CA ASP A 233 -8.58 8.76 -4.28
C ASP A 233 -7.57 9.90 -4.04
N PRO A 234 -7.87 10.82 -3.09
CA PRO A 234 -7.13 12.06 -2.86
C PRO A 234 -5.72 11.84 -2.28
N THR A 235 -5.36 10.61 -1.92
CA THR A 235 -4.10 10.29 -1.22
C THR A 235 -2.86 10.85 -1.91
N VAL A 236 -2.74 10.76 -3.24
CA VAL A 236 -1.57 11.33 -3.95
C VAL A 236 -1.57 12.85 -3.81
N GLY A 237 -2.69 13.52 -4.06
CA GLY A 237 -2.78 14.98 -3.91
C GLY A 237 -2.48 15.46 -2.49
N ILE A 238 -2.89 14.71 -1.46
CA ILE A 238 -2.54 15.00 -0.06
C ILE A 238 -1.02 14.86 0.16
N CYS A 239 -0.38 13.81 -0.35
CA CYS A 239 1.08 13.69 -0.32
C CYS A 239 1.76 14.87 -1.03
N LEU A 240 1.26 15.29 -2.19
CA LEU A 240 1.80 16.44 -2.92
C LEU A 240 1.64 17.76 -2.17
N LEU A 241 0.51 17.98 -1.49
CA LEU A 241 0.33 19.14 -0.61
C LEU A 241 1.33 19.12 0.54
N TYR A 242 1.56 17.95 1.13
CA TYR A 242 2.58 17.79 2.16
C TYR A 242 3.98 18.10 1.62
N ASP A 243 4.32 17.62 0.43
CA ASP A 243 5.61 17.88 -0.22
C ASP A 243 5.82 19.37 -0.49
N LEU A 244 4.79 20.06 -0.99
CA LEU A 244 4.83 21.51 -1.19
C LEU A 244 4.96 22.27 0.13
N ALA A 245 4.26 21.83 1.18
CA ALA A 245 4.42 22.40 2.51
C ALA A 245 5.85 22.19 3.05
N ALA A 246 6.45 21.02 2.79
CA ALA A 246 7.85 20.75 3.13
C ALA A 246 8.82 21.67 2.39
N LEU A 247 8.59 21.92 1.09
CA LEU A 247 9.39 22.84 0.27
C LEU A 247 9.20 24.32 0.63
N LEU A 248 8.06 24.69 1.23
CA LEU A 248 7.75 26.05 1.68
C LEU A 248 8.20 26.37 3.10
N SER A 249 8.33 25.35 3.96
CA SER A 249 8.56 25.55 5.40
C SER A 249 9.99 25.94 5.75
N GLU A 250 10.92 25.89 4.81
CA GLU A 250 12.28 26.37 5.00
C GLU A 250 12.45 27.75 4.37
N GLU A 251 13.45 28.52 4.83
CA GLU A 251 13.69 29.88 4.38
C GLU A 251 14.09 29.87 2.88
N THR A 252 13.09 30.00 2.01
CA THR A 252 13.30 30.06 0.56
C THR A 252 14.04 31.34 0.23
N SER A 253 15.23 31.23 -0.33
CA SER A 253 16.01 32.38 -0.76
C SER A 253 15.39 33.08 -1.98
N SER A 254 14.50 32.40 -2.71
CA SER A 254 13.77 32.94 -3.85
C SER A 254 12.28 33.16 -3.56
N GLU A 255 11.86 34.42 -3.50
CA GLU A 255 10.45 34.83 -3.35
C GLU A 255 9.55 34.27 -4.47
N LEU A 256 10.09 34.14 -5.68
CA LEU A 256 9.37 33.63 -6.85
C LEU A 256 8.99 32.15 -6.68
N TRP A 257 9.88 31.32 -6.14
CA TRP A 257 9.59 29.91 -5.83
C TRP A 257 8.55 29.78 -4.73
N CYS A 258 8.65 30.61 -3.68
CA CYS A 258 7.65 30.64 -2.60
C CYS A 258 6.24 30.93 -3.14
N HIS A 259 6.07 32.00 -3.93
CA HIS A 259 4.78 32.29 -4.56
C HIS A 259 4.32 31.17 -5.48
N THR A 260 5.22 30.59 -6.28
CA THR A 260 4.89 29.48 -7.18
C THR A 260 4.35 28.28 -6.40
N PHE A 261 5.02 27.84 -5.34
CA PHE A 261 4.55 26.73 -4.51
C PHE A 261 3.21 27.03 -3.83
N LEU A 262 2.98 28.26 -3.37
CA LEU A 262 1.67 28.68 -2.82
C LEU A 262 0.55 28.57 -3.87
N TRP A 263 0.78 29.04 -5.10
CA TRP A 263 -0.20 28.93 -6.19
C TRP A 263 -0.48 27.47 -6.58
N ILE A 264 0.56 26.61 -6.57
CA ILE A 264 0.40 25.18 -6.82
C ILE A 264 -0.40 24.53 -5.70
N MET A 265 -0.09 24.79 -4.43
CA MET A 265 -0.86 24.27 -3.29
C MET A 265 -2.33 24.68 -3.35
N LEU A 266 -2.61 25.94 -3.68
CA LEU A 266 -3.98 26.42 -3.87
C LEU A 266 -4.68 25.66 -4.99
N SER A 267 -4.01 25.46 -6.13
CA SER A 267 -4.55 24.74 -7.27
C SER A 267 -4.86 23.28 -6.94
N ILE A 268 -3.94 22.57 -6.30
CA ILE A 268 -4.14 21.18 -5.84
C ILE A 268 -5.30 21.12 -4.83
N SER A 269 -5.35 22.06 -3.89
CA SER A 269 -6.43 22.10 -2.89
C SER A 269 -7.81 22.28 -3.55
N ILE A 270 -7.90 23.13 -4.58
CA ILE A 270 -9.13 23.29 -5.37
C ILE A 270 -9.48 22.00 -6.09
N CYS A 271 -8.52 21.33 -6.74
CA CYS A 271 -8.74 20.03 -7.38
C CYS A 271 -9.28 18.99 -6.39
N LEU A 272 -8.64 18.85 -5.23
CA LEU A 272 -9.07 17.91 -4.19
C LEU A 272 -10.46 18.24 -3.63
N LEU A 273 -10.82 19.52 -3.49
CA LEU A 273 -12.15 19.93 -3.06
C LEU A 273 -13.22 19.62 -4.11
N ILE A 274 -12.89 19.80 -5.39
CA ILE A 274 -13.79 19.44 -6.50
C ILE A 274 -13.97 17.92 -6.54
N ASP A 275 -12.89 17.15 -6.45
CA ASP A 275 -12.95 15.68 -6.43
C ASP A 275 -13.76 15.17 -5.22
N LEU A 276 -13.56 15.76 -4.04
CA LEU A 276 -14.34 15.46 -2.85
C LEU A 276 -15.82 15.80 -3.05
N TRP A 277 -16.13 16.97 -3.61
CA TRP A 277 -17.51 17.39 -3.86
C TRP A 277 -18.21 16.49 -4.88
N LEU A 278 -17.53 16.13 -5.97
CA LEU A 278 -18.04 15.17 -6.95
C LEU A 278 -18.26 13.79 -6.31
N SER A 279 -17.32 13.34 -5.48
CA SER A 279 -17.44 12.07 -4.75
C SER A 279 -18.58 12.06 -3.72
N MET A 280 -19.04 13.23 -3.23
CA MET A 280 -20.19 13.33 -2.32
C MET A 280 -21.54 13.36 -3.05
N ASN A 281 -21.58 13.90 -4.27
CA ASN A 281 -22.83 14.11 -5.02
C ASN A 281 -23.22 12.92 -5.88
N ASP A 282 -22.25 12.30 -6.53
CA ASP A 282 -22.46 11.03 -7.20
C ASP A 282 -22.52 9.96 -6.11
N ASP A 283 -23.41 8.96 -6.26
CA ASP A 283 -23.51 7.78 -5.40
C ASP A 283 -22.23 6.89 -5.52
N PHE A 284 -21.03 7.48 -5.42
CA PHE A 284 -19.76 6.80 -5.54
C PHE A 284 -19.61 5.78 -4.42
N SER A 285 -19.83 4.53 -4.81
CA SER A 285 -19.79 3.33 -3.96
C SER A 285 -18.44 3.11 -3.28
N TRP A 286 -17.34 3.72 -3.76
CA TRP A 286 -16.02 3.58 -3.18
C TRP A 286 -15.95 4.06 -1.71
N LEU A 287 -16.53 5.22 -1.39
CA LEU A 287 -16.59 5.72 0.00
C LEU A 287 -17.55 4.87 0.85
N LYS A 288 -18.68 4.43 0.28
CA LYS A 288 -19.64 3.54 0.96
C LYS A 288 -19.07 2.16 1.29
N GLY A 289 -18.14 1.66 0.48
CA GLY A 289 -17.46 0.37 0.71
C GLY A 289 -16.61 0.36 2.00
N PHE A 290 -16.06 1.51 2.38
CA PHE A 290 -15.31 1.65 3.64
C PHE A 290 -16.23 1.58 4.87
N ASP A 291 -17.35 2.31 4.85
CA ASP A 291 -18.29 2.33 5.98
C ASP A 291 -18.99 0.98 6.19
N GLY A 292 -19.37 0.31 5.10
CA GLY A 292 -20.06 -0.99 5.17
C GLY A 292 -19.17 -2.13 5.67
N SER A 293 -17.90 -2.16 5.25
CA SER A 293 -16.97 -3.24 5.56
C SER A 293 -16.44 -3.19 7.00
N VAL A 294 -16.22 -1.99 7.56
CA VAL A 294 -15.84 -1.83 8.97
C VAL A 294 -16.98 -2.25 9.89
N ALA A 295 -18.23 -1.94 9.52
CA ALA A 295 -19.42 -2.37 10.26
C ALA A 295 -19.61 -3.90 10.20
N LEU A 296 -19.45 -4.52 9.02
CA LEU A 296 -19.58 -5.97 8.84
C LEU A 296 -18.45 -6.76 9.50
N SER A 297 -17.20 -6.30 9.44
CA SER A 297 -16.06 -6.96 10.09
C SER A 297 -16.22 -6.99 11.61
N ARG A 298 -16.69 -5.88 12.21
CA ARG A 298 -16.95 -5.81 13.66
C ARG A 298 -18.14 -6.69 14.08
N GLY A 299 -19.17 -6.80 13.23
CA GLY A 299 -20.31 -7.70 13.45
C GLY A 299 -19.93 -9.19 13.37
N ARG A 300 -19.19 -9.59 12.33
CA ARG A 300 -18.80 -11.00 12.12
C ARG A 300 -17.80 -11.51 13.16
N LEU A 301 -16.82 -10.69 13.57
CA LEU A 301 -15.90 -11.09 14.63
C LEU A 301 -16.62 -11.29 15.97
N GLY A 302 -17.59 -10.44 16.28
CA GLY A 302 -18.42 -10.59 17.48
C GLY A 302 -19.31 -11.83 17.43
N GLN A 303 -19.91 -12.11 16.28
CA GLN A 303 -20.83 -13.24 16.10
C GLN A 303 -20.11 -14.59 16.07
N ILE A 304 -18.95 -14.68 15.42
CA ILE A 304 -18.12 -15.89 15.42
C ILE A 304 -17.56 -16.19 16.81
N ALA A 305 -17.18 -15.16 17.58
CA ALA A 305 -16.76 -15.34 18.97
C ALA A 305 -17.91 -15.86 19.84
N LEU A 306 -19.12 -15.30 19.66
CA LEU A 306 -20.31 -15.70 20.39
C LEU A 306 -20.72 -17.14 20.07
N GLU A 307 -20.76 -17.54 18.80
CA GLU A 307 -21.10 -18.91 18.40
C GLU A 307 -20.09 -19.94 18.91
N ARG A 308 -18.80 -19.61 18.89
CA ARG A 308 -17.75 -20.49 19.46
C ARG A 308 -17.90 -20.67 20.97
N ASP A 309 -18.28 -19.61 21.68
CA ASP A 309 -18.49 -19.69 23.13
C ASP A 309 -19.78 -20.45 23.46
N VAL A 310 -20.83 -20.29 22.66
CA VAL A 310 -22.07 -21.07 22.78
C VAL A 310 -21.80 -22.55 22.51
N GLU A 311 -21.05 -22.89 21.46
CA GLU A 311 -20.74 -24.27 21.10
C GLU A 311 -19.82 -24.94 22.15
N LYS A 312 -18.84 -24.21 22.69
CA LYS A 312 -18.04 -24.68 23.84
C LYS A 312 -18.88 -24.90 25.09
N ASN A 313 -19.82 -24.00 25.37
CA ASN A 313 -20.72 -24.13 26.53
C ASN A 313 -21.72 -25.28 26.35
N LEU A 314 -22.20 -25.55 25.13
CA LEU A 314 -23.05 -26.70 24.81
C LEU A 314 -22.26 -28.02 24.85
N ALA A 315 -21.02 -28.06 24.39
CA ALA A 315 -20.16 -29.24 24.50
C ALA A 315 -19.79 -29.56 25.96
N ALA A 316 -19.66 -28.54 26.81
CA ALA A 316 -19.50 -28.71 28.26
C ALA A 316 -20.79 -29.22 28.96
N TYR A 317 -21.95 -29.08 28.31
CA TYR A 317 -23.24 -29.57 28.79
C TYR A 317 -23.58 -30.94 28.19
N THR A 318 -22.68 -31.91 28.34
CA THR A 318 -23.06 -33.32 28.12
C THR A 318 -23.79 -33.82 29.37
N PRO A 319 -25.11 -34.10 29.30
CA PRO A 319 -25.83 -34.62 30.45
C PRO A 319 -25.28 -35.99 30.82
N TRP A 320 -24.88 -36.14 32.09
CA TRP A 320 -24.31 -37.34 32.74
C TRP A 320 -25.27 -38.55 32.82
N ASN A 321 -26.16 -38.74 31.84
CA ASN A 321 -27.19 -39.77 31.83
C ASN A 321 -27.04 -40.77 30.67
N THR A 322 -25.81 -41.14 30.30
CA THR A 322 -25.60 -42.37 29.53
C THR A 322 -25.52 -43.55 30.49
N PRO A 323 -26.54 -44.43 30.54
CA PRO A 323 -26.49 -45.65 31.36
C PRO A 323 -25.32 -46.53 30.87
N GLN A 324 -24.45 -46.94 31.79
CA GLN A 324 -23.38 -47.86 31.48
C GLN A 324 -23.95 -49.20 30.99
N PRO A 325 -23.45 -49.77 29.89
CA PRO A 325 -23.81 -51.12 29.49
C PRO A 325 -23.28 -52.10 30.53
N ASN A 326 -24.20 -52.83 31.17
CA ASN A 326 -23.90 -53.89 32.13
C ASN A 326 -23.03 -54.97 31.47
N LEU A 327 -21.73 -54.92 31.77
CA LEU A 327 -20.72 -55.93 31.47
C LEU A 327 -20.86 -57.11 32.45
N PHE A 328 -21.98 -57.84 32.38
CA PHE A 328 -22.13 -59.12 33.08
C PHE A 328 -22.99 -60.06 32.24
N SER A 329 -22.34 -60.86 31.38
CA SER A 329 -22.92 -62.09 30.84
C SER A 329 -21.82 -63.15 30.76
N MET A 330 -21.74 -63.86 31.87
CA MET A 330 -21.46 -65.29 32.04
C MET A 330 -20.54 -66.00 31.02
N ALA A 331 -19.38 -66.40 31.55
CA ALA A 331 -18.79 -67.70 31.29
C ALA A 331 -19.78 -68.82 31.62
N ASN A 332 -19.95 -69.79 30.71
CA ASN A 332 -20.21 -71.20 31.01
C ASN A 332 -20.28 -71.99 29.69
N GLU A 333 -19.27 -72.81 29.43
CA GLU A 333 -19.46 -74.05 28.66
C GLU A 333 -18.81 -75.21 29.44
N PRO A 334 -19.54 -76.31 29.68
CA PRO A 334 -19.04 -77.49 30.38
C PRO A 334 -18.62 -78.63 29.43
N SER A 335 -17.68 -79.42 29.95
CA SER A 335 -17.28 -80.82 29.67
C SER A 335 -16.82 -81.21 28.26
#